data_AF-A0A4Q5ZMW9-F1
#
_entry.id   AF-A0A4Q5ZMW9-F1
#
_cell.length_a   1.000
_cell.length_b   1.000
_cell.length_c   1.000
_cell.angle_alpha   90.00
_cell.angle_beta   90.00
_cell.angle_gamma   90.00
#
_symmetry.space_group_name_H-M   'P 1'
#
loop_
_entity.id
_entity.type
_entity.pdbx_description
1 polymer ?
#
loop_
_entity_poly.entity_id
_entity_poly.type
_entity_poly.pdbx_seq_one_letter_code
_entity_poly.pdbx_strand_id
1 'polypeptide(L)'
;MSLTGYRHSHAAFGPQIAGLGYSETSKFYAIKNKNEAAAYLNHPLLGQRLIEISGALLELEDNHATRIFGSPDDRKLKSSMTLFVALPGADPVFAQVLAKYFNGIQDRVTLNLLQTHL
;
A
#
# COMPACT_ATOMS: atom_id res chain seq x y z
N MET A 1 -5.13 19.15 10.69
CA MET A 1 -4.38 18.20 11.54
C MET A 1 -3.13 17.82 10.77
N SER A 2 -2.01 18.49 11.03
CA SER A 2 -0.81 18.40 10.17
C SER A 2 -0.06 17.09 10.39
N LEU A 3 0.16 16.32 9.32
CA LEU A 3 0.95 15.08 9.32
C LEU A 3 2.48 15.33 9.40
N THR A 4 2.93 16.44 9.99
CA THR A 4 4.35 16.86 10.06
C THR A 4 5.15 16.13 11.16
N GLY A 5 4.90 14.84 11.37
CA GLY A 5 5.43 14.12 12.53
C GLY A 5 5.70 12.64 12.36
N TYR A 6 5.98 12.13 11.16
CA TYR A 6 6.39 10.72 11.02
C TYR A 6 7.88 10.55 11.34
N ARG A 7 8.17 10.29 12.62
CA ARG A 7 9.43 9.73 13.11
C ARG A 7 9.78 8.46 12.33
N HIS A 8 11.07 8.25 12.05
CA HIS A 8 11.69 7.04 11.47
C HIS A 8 11.32 5.75 12.21
N SER A 9 10.09 5.29 12.03
CA SER A 9 9.66 3.93 12.31
C SER A 9 9.68 3.21 10.96
N HIS A 10 10.34 2.06 10.90
CA HIS A 10 10.72 1.35 9.68
C HIS A 10 9.52 0.78 8.86
N ALA A 11 8.31 1.32 9.01
CA ALA A 11 7.06 0.76 8.50
C ALA A 11 5.99 1.82 8.13
N ALA A 12 6.32 2.82 7.29
CA ALA A 12 5.38 3.93 7.05
C ALA A 12 4.35 3.77 5.90
N PHE A 13 4.29 2.69 5.11
CA PHE A 13 3.42 2.64 3.91
C PHE A 13 2.49 1.40 3.80
N GLY A 14 2.42 0.53 4.82
CA GLY A 14 1.46 -0.58 4.86
C GLY A 14 1.95 -1.91 4.23
N PRO A 15 1.12 -2.96 4.24
CA PRO A 15 1.50 -4.29 3.75
C PRO A 15 1.73 -4.29 2.23
N GLN A 16 2.78 -4.99 1.80
CA GLN A 16 3.12 -5.24 0.40
C GLN A 16 3.36 -6.75 0.19
N ILE A 17 3.32 -7.22 -1.05
CA ILE A 17 3.56 -8.63 -1.34
C ILE A 17 5.03 -9.02 -1.07
N ALA A 18 5.25 -10.25 -0.62
CA ALA A 18 6.57 -10.83 -0.40
C ALA A 18 7.42 -10.80 -1.68
N GLY A 19 8.72 -10.57 -1.52
CA GLY A 19 9.67 -10.43 -2.63
C GLY A 19 10.00 -8.99 -3.03
N LEU A 20 9.30 -7.99 -2.47
CA LEU A 20 9.56 -6.57 -2.75
C LEU A 20 10.56 -5.90 -1.78
N GLY A 21 10.69 -6.42 -0.56
CA GLY A 21 11.50 -5.81 0.50
C GLY A 21 12.76 -6.62 0.85
N TYR A 22 13.89 -5.93 0.98
CA TYR A 22 15.17 -6.57 1.33
C TYR A 22 15.48 -6.58 2.83
N SER A 23 14.87 -5.68 3.62
CA SER A 23 15.06 -5.64 5.08
C SER A 23 14.28 -6.74 5.79
N GLU A 24 14.77 -7.17 6.96
CA GLU A 24 14.10 -8.18 7.79
C GLU A 24 12.67 -7.76 8.16
N THR A 25 12.47 -6.49 8.52
CA THR A 25 11.14 -5.94 8.81
C THR A 25 10.20 -6.02 7.60
N SER A 26 10.69 -5.73 6.40
CA SER A 26 9.87 -5.80 5.18
C SER A 26 9.50 -7.25 4.83
N LYS A 27 10.36 -8.21 5.16
CA LYS A 27 10.09 -9.65 4.99
C LYS A 27 9.10 -10.16 6.05
N PHE A 28 9.23 -9.69 7.29
CA PHE A 28 8.38 -10.12 8.40
C PHE A 28 6.92 -9.71 8.21
N TYR A 29 6.66 -8.49 7.73
CA TYR A 29 5.30 -7.98 7.47
C TYR A 29 4.83 -8.16 6.02
N ALA A 30 5.54 -8.96 5.22
CA ALA A 30 5.15 -9.20 3.84
C ALA A 30 3.92 -10.10 3.74
N ILE A 31 3.00 -9.71 2.86
CA ILE A 31 1.86 -10.54 2.45
C ILE A 31 2.34 -11.61 1.49
N LYS A 32 2.12 -12.88 1.78
CA LYS A 32 2.69 -14.00 1.01
C LYS A 32 1.98 -14.24 -0.30
N ASN A 33 0.67 -14.03 -0.34
CA ASN A 33 -0.18 -14.34 -1.50
C ASN A 33 -1.51 -13.60 -1.45
N LYS A 34 -2.34 -13.81 -2.50
CA LYS A 34 -3.68 -13.22 -2.62
C LYS A 34 -4.62 -13.57 -1.47
N ASN A 35 -4.54 -14.79 -0.95
CA ASN A 35 -5.42 -15.24 0.14
C ASN A 35 -5.12 -14.50 1.44
N GLU A 36 -3.83 -14.29 1.76
CA GLU A 36 -3.43 -13.49 2.92
C GLU A 36 -3.76 -12.01 2.73
N ALA A 37 -3.64 -11.48 1.50
CA ALA A 37 -4.07 -10.12 1.18
C ALA A 37 -5.59 -9.94 1.41
N ALA A 38 -6.40 -10.91 0.95
CA ALA A 38 -7.84 -10.91 1.16
C ALA A 38 -8.20 -11.07 2.66
N ALA A 39 -7.48 -11.93 3.38
CA ALA A 39 -7.65 -12.07 4.83
C ALA A 39 -7.30 -10.78 5.57
N TYR A 40 -6.25 -10.06 5.13
CA TYR A 40 -5.89 -8.76 5.68
C TYR A 40 -7.02 -7.73 5.49
N LEU A 41 -7.59 -7.64 4.28
CA LEU A 41 -8.71 -6.72 4.02
C LEU A 41 -9.98 -7.11 4.80
N ASN A 42 -10.27 -8.40 4.93
CA ASN A 42 -11.45 -8.88 5.64
C ASN A 42 -11.29 -8.83 7.17
N HIS A 43 -10.08 -8.56 7.68
CA HIS A 43 -9.85 -8.44 9.10
C HIS A 43 -10.51 -7.14 9.62
N PRO A 44 -11.39 -7.20 10.64
CA PRO A 44 -12.25 -6.09 11.04
C PRO A 44 -11.48 -4.82 11.44
N LEU A 45 -10.30 -4.99 12.04
CA LEU A 45 -9.44 -3.85 12.38
C LEU A 45 -8.49 -3.44 11.23
N LEU A 46 -7.72 -4.38 10.67
CA LEU A 46 -6.63 -4.07 9.74
C LEU A 46 -7.15 -3.52 8.40
N GLY A 47 -8.17 -4.14 7.83
CA GLY A 47 -8.78 -3.68 6.59
C GLY A 47 -9.39 -2.29 6.74
N GLN A 48 -10.16 -2.07 7.81
CA GLN A 48 -10.76 -0.77 8.10
C GLN A 48 -9.70 0.32 8.27
N ARG A 49 -8.63 0.05 9.03
CA ARG A 49 -7.53 1.02 9.21
C ARG A 49 -6.82 1.36 7.90
N LEU A 50 -6.62 0.38 7.03
CA LEU A 50 -6.01 0.62 5.73
C LEU A 50 -6.89 1.49 4.83
N ILE A 51 -8.21 1.26 4.84
CA ILE A 51 -9.18 2.09 4.11
C ILE A 51 -9.21 3.52 4.68
N GLU A 52 -9.30 3.67 6.00
CA GLU A 52 -9.30 4.98 6.68
C GLU A 52 -8.05 5.80 6.34
N ILE A 53 -6.86 5.19 6.45
CA ILE A 53 -5.60 5.86 6.13
C ILE A 53 -5.54 6.22 4.65
N SER A 54 -5.99 5.33 3.75
CA SER A 54 -6.05 5.60 2.31
C SER A 54 -6.99 6.78 2.01
N GLY A 55 -8.13 6.87 2.69
CA GLY A 55 -9.06 8.00 2.60
C GLY A 55 -8.40 9.31 3.06
N ALA A 56 -7.70 9.30 4.19
CA ALA A 56 -6.98 10.48 4.70
C ALA A 56 -5.90 10.97 3.72
N LEU A 57 -5.26 10.07 2.97
CA LEU A 57 -4.33 10.48 1.90
C LEU A 57 -5.05 11.24 0.78
N LEU A 58 -6.26 10.83 0.42
CA LEU A 58 -7.04 11.52 -0.62
C LEU A 58 -7.41 12.95 -0.22
N GLU A 59 -7.45 13.28 1.06
CA GLU A 59 -7.74 14.63 1.58
C GLU A 59 -6.53 15.59 1.51
N LEU A 60 -5.31 15.09 1.32
CA LEU A 60 -4.13 15.95 1.24
C LEU A 60 -4.13 16.81 -0.03
N GLU A 61 -3.68 18.07 0.02
CA GLU A 61 -3.61 18.89 -1.19
C GLU A 61 -2.49 18.43 -2.14
N ASP A 62 -1.38 17.93 -1.60
CA ASP A 62 -0.25 17.46 -2.38
C ASP A 62 -0.54 16.08 -3.00
N ASN A 63 -0.17 15.94 -4.27
CA ASN A 63 -0.29 14.73 -5.09
C ASN A 63 1.07 14.09 -5.43
N HIS A 64 2.17 14.65 -4.93
CA HIS A 64 3.51 14.09 -5.10
C HIS A 64 3.87 13.17 -3.94
N ALA A 65 3.64 11.86 -4.10
CA ALA A 65 3.92 10.86 -3.06
C ALA A 65 5.36 10.94 -2.52
N THR A 66 6.36 11.14 -3.39
CA THR A 66 7.76 11.25 -2.95
C THR A 66 8.02 12.48 -2.06
N ARG A 67 7.25 13.57 -2.18
CA ARG A 67 7.37 14.73 -1.28
C ARG A 67 6.76 14.45 0.09
N ILE A 68 5.67 13.71 0.12
CA ILE A 68 4.93 13.37 1.34
C ILE A 68 5.65 12.28 2.15
N PHE A 69 6.07 11.22 1.46
CA PHE A 69 6.61 10.00 2.09
C PHE A 69 8.13 9.85 1.97
N GLY A 70 8.76 10.54 1.01
CA GLY A 70 10.14 10.25 0.65
C GLY A 70 10.29 8.91 -0.08
N SER A 71 11.48 8.70 -0.63
CA SER A 71 11.90 7.38 -1.15
C SER A 71 12.63 6.60 -0.05
N PRO A 72 12.40 5.28 0.08
CA PRO A 72 11.63 4.42 -0.83
C PRO A 72 10.13 4.27 -0.49
N ASP A 73 9.61 4.93 0.54
CA ASP A 73 8.26 4.66 1.06
C ASP A 73 7.14 5.03 0.08
N ASP A 74 7.36 6.00 -0.81
CA ASP A 74 6.49 6.30 -1.95
C ASP A 74 6.24 5.09 -2.87
N ARG A 75 7.30 4.37 -3.25
CA ARG A 75 7.18 3.15 -4.08
C ARG A 75 6.39 2.08 -3.36
N LYS A 76 6.61 1.99 -2.06
CA LYS A 76 6.02 0.93 -1.30
C LYS A 76 4.51 1.19 -1.09
N LEU A 77 4.07 2.46 -0.95
CA LEU A 77 2.65 2.85 -1.05
C LEU A 77 2.05 2.38 -2.39
N LYS A 78 2.74 2.63 -3.50
CA LYS A 78 2.30 2.21 -4.83
C LYS A 78 2.11 0.68 -4.91
N SER A 79 3.07 -0.08 -4.39
CA SER A 79 2.99 -1.54 -4.33
C SER A 79 1.82 -2.02 -3.45
N SER A 80 1.62 -1.40 -2.28
CA SER A 80 0.49 -1.74 -1.39
C SER A 80 -0.86 -1.48 -2.06
N MET A 81 -1.07 -0.29 -2.64
CA MET A 81 -2.34 0.01 -3.33
C MET A 81 -2.57 -0.90 -4.53
N THR A 82 -1.50 -1.24 -5.27
CA THR A 82 -1.59 -2.19 -6.39
C THR A 82 -2.01 -3.58 -5.92
N LEU A 83 -1.47 -4.06 -4.80
CA LEU A 83 -1.80 -5.34 -4.21
C LEU A 83 -3.31 -5.43 -3.91
N PHE A 84 -3.87 -4.42 -3.24
CA PHE A 84 -5.26 -4.46 -2.84
C PHE A 84 -6.25 -4.17 -3.97
N VAL A 85 -5.90 -3.29 -4.93
CA VAL A 85 -6.73 -3.10 -6.14
C VAL A 85 -6.88 -4.40 -6.94
N ALA A 86 -5.89 -5.29 -6.92
CA ALA A 86 -5.95 -6.55 -7.63
C ALA A 86 -6.90 -7.59 -6.99
N LEU A 87 -7.44 -7.33 -5.79
CA LEU A 87 -8.36 -8.24 -5.13
C LEU A 87 -9.82 -7.98 -5.56
N PRO A 88 -10.62 -9.04 -5.79
CA PRO A 88 -12.04 -8.88 -6.08
C PRO A 88 -12.78 -8.18 -4.95
N GLY A 89 -13.58 -7.16 -5.28
CA GLY A 89 -14.41 -6.45 -4.30
C GLY A 89 -13.65 -5.51 -3.36
N ALA A 90 -12.38 -5.21 -3.64
CA ALA A 90 -11.62 -4.25 -2.86
C ALA A 90 -12.23 -2.84 -2.91
N ASP A 91 -12.05 -2.09 -1.83
CA ASP A 91 -12.55 -0.71 -1.73
C ASP A 91 -11.94 0.18 -2.84
N PRO A 92 -12.75 0.99 -3.55
CA PRO A 92 -12.27 1.85 -4.62
C PRO A 92 -11.24 2.91 -4.16
N VAL A 93 -11.12 3.17 -2.85
CA VAL A 93 -10.13 4.10 -2.29
C VAL A 93 -8.72 3.77 -2.76
N PHE A 94 -8.35 2.49 -2.89
CA PHE A 94 -7.01 2.10 -3.30
C PHE A 94 -6.70 2.52 -4.75
N ALA A 95 -7.69 2.39 -5.64
CA ALA A 95 -7.58 2.84 -7.02
C ALA A 95 -7.53 4.37 -7.11
N GLN A 96 -8.27 5.07 -6.26
CA GLN A 96 -8.23 6.53 -6.17
C GLN A 96 -6.87 7.05 -5.68
N VAL A 97 -6.25 6.38 -4.70
CA VAL A 97 -4.89 6.71 -4.24
C VAL A 97 -3.89 6.52 -5.38
N LEU A 98 -3.97 5.42 -6.14
CA LEU A 98 -3.15 5.23 -7.34
C LEU A 98 -3.38 6.33 -8.38
N ALA A 99 -4.63 6.72 -8.63
CA ALA A 99 -4.97 7.79 -9.55
C ALA A 99 -4.33 9.12 -9.14
N LYS A 100 -4.47 9.50 -7.86
CA LYS A 100 -3.96 10.76 -7.33
C LYS A 100 -2.43 10.83 -7.32
N TYR A 101 -1.77 9.79 -6.83
CA TYR A 101 -0.34 9.84 -6.53
C TYR A 101 0.56 9.24 -7.62
N PHE A 102 0.00 8.39 -8.48
CA PHE A 102 0.76 7.59 -9.45
C PHE A 102 0.10 7.56 -10.83
N ASN A 103 -0.79 8.51 -11.14
CA ASN A 103 -1.52 8.61 -12.41
C ASN A 103 -2.31 7.34 -12.78
N GLY A 104 -2.76 6.59 -11.77
CA GLY A 104 -3.48 5.32 -11.95
C GLY A 104 -2.57 4.16 -12.35
N ILE A 105 -1.26 4.38 -12.46
CA ILE A 105 -0.30 3.38 -12.89
C ILE A 105 -0.03 2.42 -11.73
N GLN A 106 -0.32 1.15 -11.94
CA GLN A 106 -0.02 0.08 -10.98
C GLN A 106 1.47 -0.26 -10.94
N ASP A 107 1.92 -0.84 -9.83
CA ASP A 107 3.26 -1.38 -9.66
C ASP A 107 3.40 -2.75 -10.37
N ARG A 108 4.18 -2.77 -11.46
CA ARG A 108 4.34 -3.97 -12.30
C ARG A 108 4.96 -5.15 -11.54
N VAL A 109 5.87 -4.88 -10.61
CA VAL A 109 6.52 -5.95 -9.83
C VAL A 109 5.50 -6.64 -8.92
N THR A 110 4.66 -5.87 -8.23
CA THR A 110 3.55 -6.40 -7.44
C THR A 110 2.61 -7.27 -8.28
N LEU A 111 2.22 -6.81 -9.48
CA LEU A 111 1.35 -7.59 -10.38
C LEU A 111 1.99 -8.91 -10.82
N ASN A 112 3.28 -8.90 -11.16
CA ASN A 112 4.00 -10.11 -11.55
C ASN A 112 4.08 -11.10 -10.37
N LEU A 113 4.41 -10.63 -9.18
CA LEU A 113 4.47 -11.46 -7.97
C LEU A 113 3.10 -12.09 -7.65
N LEU A 114 2.01 -11.36 -7.87
CA LEU A 114 0.64 -11.87 -7.71
C LEU A 114 0.25 -12.97 -8.72
N GLN A 115 0.93 -13.05 -9.86
CA GLN A 115 0.75 -14.14 -10.82
C GLN A 115 1.58 -15.37 -10.43
N THR A 116 2.76 -15.16 -9.83
CA THR A 116 3.66 -16.25 -9.42
C THR A 116 3.27 -16.89 -8.08
N HIS A 117 2.61 -16.16 -7.18
CA HIS A 117 2.18 -16.63 -5.85
C HIS A 117 0.72 -17.10 -5.82
N LEU A 118 0.26 -17.77 -6.89
CA LEU A 118 -1.04 -18.43 -6.95
C LEU A 118 -1.07 -19.68 -6.05
#